data_AF-A2FGI5-F1
#
_entry.id   AF-A2FGI5-F1
#
_cell.length_a   1.000
_cell.length_b   1.000
_cell.length_c   1.000
_cell.angle_alpha   90.00
_cell.angle_beta   90.00
_cell.angle_gamma   90.00
#
_symmetry.space_group_name_H-M   'P 1'
#
loop_
_entity.id
_entity.type
_entity.pdbx_description
1 polymer ?
#
loop_
_entity_poly.entity_id
_entity_poly.type
_entity_poly.pdbx_seq_one_letter_code
_entity_poly.pdbx_strand_id
1 'polypeptide(L)'
;MVLIKTVLKSNFNGLVAAAIDASRSTFQLYTSGIYYDQHCSTILDHAIGVVGYGSEGGNNYWIVRNSWGSSWGEQGYIRMAKDKNNMCGISNDVNVPYIK
;
A
#
# COMPACT_ATOMS: atom_id res chain seq x y z
N MET A 1 7.43 -2.15 11.11
CA MET A 1 5.99 -1.76 11.18
C MET A 1 5.76 -0.34 11.74
N VAL A 2 6.72 0.29 12.42
CA VAL A 2 6.53 1.61 13.07
C VAL A 2 6.56 2.79 12.08
N LEU A 3 7.28 2.72 10.96
CA LEU A 3 7.47 3.90 10.08
C LEU A 3 6.20 4.45 9.40
N ILE A 4 5.48 3.65 8.59
CA ILE A 4 4.34 4.15 7.79
C ILE A 4 3.26 4.77 8.67
N LYS A 5 2.86 4.07 9.75
CA LYS A 5 1.81 4.54 10.66
C LYS A 5 2.26 5.77 11.46
N THR A 6 3.54 5.87 11.81
CA THR A 6 4.05 7.03 12.56
C THR A 6 4.06 8.27 11.69
N VAL A 7 4.48 8.14 10.43
CA VAL A 7 4.51 9.24 9.46
C VAL A 7 3.08 9.72 9.17
N LEU A 8 2.16 8.81 8.85
CA LEU A 8 0.78 9.21 8.53
C LEU A 8 0.00 9.76 9.74
N LYS A 9 0.45 9.53 10.98
CA LYS A 9 -0.18 10.10 12.18
C LYS A 9 0.26 11.54 12.49
N SER A 10 1.38 12.03 11.96
CA SER A 10 2.00 13.28 12.41
C SER A 10 1.51 14.54 11.69
N ASN A 11 0.24 14.60 11.25
CA ASN A 11 -0.25 15.64 10.32
C ASN A 11 0.59 15.75 9.03
N PHE A 12 1.30 14.67 8.67
CA PHE A 12 2.05 14.60 7.44
C PHE A 12 1.06 14.41 6.28
N ASN A 13 0.79 15.49 5.54
CA ASN A 13 0.01 15.47 4.30
C ASN A 13 0.86 15.00 3.09
N GLY A 14 1.88 14.18 3.34
CA GLY A 14 2.84 13.76 2.32
C GLY A 14 2.71 12.28 1.97
N LEU A 15 3.18 11.95 0.77
CA LEU A 15 3.24 10.58 0.27
C LEU A 15 4.37 9.82 0.97
N VAL A 16 4.05 8.62 1.45
CA VAL A 16 5.05 7.65 1.91
C VAL A 16 5.38 6.75 0.74
N ALA A 17 6.60 6.85 0.19
CA ALA A 17 7.04 5.94 -0.85
C ALA A 17 7.35 4.58 -0.22
N ALA A 18 6.92 3.50 -0.85
CA ALA A 18 7.26 2.15 -0.42
C ALA A 18 7.40 1.19 -1.61
N ALA A 19 8.03 0.04 -1.40
CA ALA A 19 8.07 -1.03 -2.39
C ALA A 19 7.25 -2.25 -1.93
N ILE A 20 6.65 -2.95 -2.89
CA ILE A 20 5.84 -4.15 -2.70
C ILE A 20 6.22 -5.24 -3.72
N ASP A 21 5.76 -6.46 -3.45
CA ASP A 21 5.57 -7.50 -4.48
C ASP A 21 4.24 -7.26 -5.22
N ALA A 22 4.32 -6.95 -6.51
CA ALA A 22 3.18 -6.79 -7.42
C ALA A 22 3.12 -7.89 -8.51
N SER A 23 3.92 -8.96 -8.37
CA SER A 23 4.04 -10.04 -9.37
C SER A 23 2.80 -10.92 -9.49
N ARG A 24 1.93 -10.92 -8.48
CA ARG A 24 0.73 -11.76 -8.42
C ARG A 24 -0.31 -11.32 -9.45
N SER A 25 -0.92 -12.27 -10.17
CA SER A 25 -2.03 -11.98 -11.09
C SER A 25 -3.23 -11.37 -10.38
N THR A 26 -3.45 -11.70 -9.11
CA THR A 26 -4.49 -11.11 -8.25
C THR A 26 -4.28 -9.61 -8.04
N PHE A 27 -3.03 -9.15 -7.98
CA PHE A 27 -2.69 -7.72 -7.92
C PHE A 27 -2.91 -7.08 -9.29
N GLN A 28 -2.38 -7.69 -10.35
CA GLN A 28 -2.47 -7.16 -11.71
C GLN A 28 -3.92 -6.96 -12.18
N LEU A 29 -4.80 -7.90 -11.81
CA LEU A 29 -6.22 -7.90 -12.16
C LEU A 29 -7.12 -7.24 -11.10
N TYR A 30 -6.55 -6.56 -10.11
CA TYR A 30 -7.31 -5.88 -9.07
C TYR A 30 -8.25 -4.80 -9.67
N THR A 31 -9.50 -4.81 -9.21
CA THR A 31 -10.53 -3.84 -9.62
C THR A 31 -11.08 -3.04 -8.45
N SER A 32 -11.41 -3.68 -7.32
CA SER A 32 -11.90 -3.00 -6.12
C SER A 32 -11.84 -3.87 -4.86
N GLY A 33 -12.11 -3.25 -3.71
CA GLY A 33 -12.17 -3.93 -2.41
C GLY A 33 -10.84 -3.90 -1.66
N ILE A 34 -10.81 -4.51 -0.46
CA ILE A 34 -9.58 -4.64 0.32
C ILE A 34 -8.77 -5.82 -0.23
N TYR A 35 -7.71 -5.52 -0.97
CA TYR A 35 -6.80 -6.50 -1.53
C TYR A 35 -6.07 -7.28 -0.44
N TYR A 36 -6.17 -8.60 -0.50
CA TYR A 36 -5.40 -9.54 0.32
C TYR A 36 -5.00 -10.76 -0.50
N ASP A 37 -3.72 -11.08 -0.55
CA ASP A 37 -3.20 -12.34 -1.10
C ASP A 37 -2.15 -12.92 -0.15
N GLN A 38 -2.48 -14.06 0.46
CA GLN A 38 -1.58 -14.76 1.38
C GLN A 38 -0.31 -15.31 0.70
N HIS A 39 -0.30 -15.38 -0.63
CA HIS A 39 0.82 -15.88 -1.42
C HIS A 39 1.71 -14.76 -1.97
N CYS A 40 1.46 -13.50 -1.58
CA CYS A 40 2.43 -12.44 -1.79
C CYS A 40 3.76 -12.83 -1.15
N SER A 41 4.84 -12.65 -1.89
CA SER A 41 6.19 -12.80 -1.38
C SER A 41 6.64 -11.50 -0.69
N THR A 42 7.93 -11.44 -0.34
CA THR A 42 8.59 -10.21 0.12
C THR A 42 9.76 -9.81 -0.79
N ILE A 43 9.84 -10.43 -1.98
CA ILE A 43 10.74 -10.01 -3.06
C ILE A 43 10.08 -8.82 -3.73
N LEU A 44 10.57 -7.62 -3.41
CA LEU A 44 9.95 -6.37 -3.85
C LEU A 44 10.34 -6.09 -5.31
N ASP A 45 9.35 -5.76 -6.14
CA ASP A 45 9.52 -5.51 -7.58
C ASP A 45 8.82 -4.22 -8.07
N HIS A 46 8.03 -3.57 -7.22
CA HIS A 46 7.20 -2.44 -7.63
C HIS A 46 7.15 -1.33 -6.59
N ALA A 47 7.35 -0.08 -7.02
CA ALA A 47 7.30 1.10 -6.17
C ALA A 47 5.90 1.74 -6.16
N ILE A 48 5.39 2.08 -4.98
CA ILE A 48 4.07 2.65 -4.76
C ILE A 48 4.09 3.84 -3.81
N GLY A 49 2.98 4.57 -3.74
CA GLY A 49 2.77 5.63 -2.76
C GLY A 49 1.67 5.30 -1.77
N VAL A 50 1.99 5.15 -0.48
CA VAL A 50 0.99 5.06 0.58
C VAL A 50 0.56 6.48 0.97
N VAL A 51 -0.73 6.77 0.80
CA VAL A 51 -1.30 8.11 0.98
C VAL A 51 -2.30 8.20 2.15
N GLY A 52 -2.64 7.07 2.75
CA GLY A 52 -3.57 7.04 3.87
C GLY A 52 -3.84 5.62 4.38
N TYR A 53 -4.77 5.53 5.32
CA TYR A 53 -5.27 4.26 5.84
C TYR A 53 -6.71 4.45 6.32
N GLY A 54 -7.44 3.34 6.43
CA GLY A 54 -8.82 3.33 6.90
C GLY A 54 -9.20 1.99 7.51
N SER A 55 -10.47 1.86 7.82
CA SER A 55 -11.09 0.63 8.32
C SER A 55 -12.49 0.50 7.75
N GLU A 56 -12.86 -0.70 7.29
CA GLU A 56 -14.19 -1.02 6.79
C GLU A 56 -14.60 -2.40 7.32
N GLY A 57 -15.73 -2.48 8.04
CA GLY A 57 -16.22 -3.75 8.59
C GLY A 57 -15.21 -4.46 9.53
N GLY A 58 -14.38 -3.71 10.25
CA GLY A 58 -13.33 -4.25 11.12
C GLY A 58 -12.03 -4.65 10.41
N ASN A 59 -11.94 -4.47 9.08
CA ASN A 59 -10.74 -4.72 8.30
C ASN A 59 -9.99 -3.41 8.04
N ASN A 60 -8.78 -3.30 8.60
CA ASN A 60 -7.90 -2.17 8.35
C ASN A 60 -7.25 -2.29 6.97
N TYR A 61 -7.03 -1.15 6.31
CA TYR A 61 -6.35 -1.10 5.01
C TYR A 61 -5.45 0.13 4.86
N TRP A 62 -4.43 0.00 4.02
CA TRP A 62 -3.66 1.10 3.45
C TRP A 62 -4.34 1.61 2.18
N ILE A 63 -4.35 2.93 1.97
CA ILE A 63 -4.74 3.53 0.70
C ILE A 63 -3.44 3.75 -0.08
N VAL A 64 -3.31 3.04 -1.19
CA VAL A 64 -2.09 3.01 -2.00
C VAL A 64 -2.39 3.55 -3.39
N ARG A 65 -1.63 4.55 -3.81
CA ARG A 65 -1.62 5.08 -5.18
C ARG A 65 -0.69 4.24 -6.04
N ASN A 66 -1.20 3.74 -7.16
CA ASN A 66 -0.43 3.05 -8.19
C ASN A 66 -0.11 4.00 -9.37
N SER A 67 0.74 3.55 -10.29
CA SER A 67 1.20 4.29 -11.46
C SER A 67 0.76 3.68 -12.79
N TRP A 68 -0.29 2.84 -12.79
CA TRP A 68 -0.80 2.12 -13.98
C TRP A 68 -2.05 2.75 -14.61
N GLY A 69 -2.28 4.04 -14.34
CA GLY A 69 -3.43 4.78 -14.87
C GLY A 69 -4.72 4.58 -14.08
N SER A 70 -5.71 5.43 -14.36
CA SER A 70 -6.98 5.48 -13.60
C SER A 70 -7.95 4.36 -13.96
N SER A 71 -7.72 3.62 -15.05
CA SER A 71 -8.54 2.46 -15.43
C SER A 71 -8.26 1.22 -14.58
N TRP A 72 -7.12 1.20 -13.87
CA TRP A 72 -6.73 0.09 -13.01
C TRP A 72 -7.23 0.34 -11.57
N GLY A 73 -7.75 -0.71 -10.93
CA GLY A 73 -8.21 -0.64 -9.54
C GLY A 73 -9.27 0.44 -9.30
N GLU A 74 -9.22 1.03 -8.10
CA GLU A 74 -10.13 2.07 -7.64
C GLU A 74 -9.65 3.44 -8.13
N GLN A 75 -9.83 3.74 -9.42
CA GLN A 75 -9.34 4.98 -10.06
C GLN A 75 -7.81 5.17 -9.98
N GLY A 76 -7.04 4.08 -10.14
CA GLY A 76 -5.58 4.07 -10.00
C GLY A 76 -5.08 3.82 -8.58
N TYR A 77 -5.99 3.54 -7.64
CA TYR A 77 -5.67 3.21 -6.25
C TYR A 77 -6.01 1.75 -5.93
N ILE A 78 -5.43 1.28 -4.83
CA ILE A 78 -5.71 -0.02 -4.24
C ILE A 78 -5.78 0.12 -2.71
N ARG A 79 -6.78 -0.51 -2.11
CA ARG A 79 -6.85 -0.67 -0.65
C ARG A 79 -6.15 -1.97 -0.25
N MET A 80 -4.90 -1.90 0.17
CA MET A 80 -4.15 -3.10 0.58
C MET A 80 -4.41 -3.44 2.05
N ALA A 81 -4.66 -4.71 2.35
CA ALA A 81 -4.92 -5.15 3.71
C ALA A 81 -3.79 -4.75 4.67
N LYS A 82 -4.18 -4.15 5.79
CA LYS A 82 -3.28 -3.70 6.85
C LYS A 82 -3.39 -4.65 8.04
N ASP A 83 -2.31 -4.74 8.83
CA ASP A 83 -2.22 -5.62 10.00
C ASP A 83 -2.33 -7.11 9.65
N LYS A 84 -1.94 -7.46 8.42
CA LYS A 84 -1.89 -8.83 7.89
C LYS A 84 -0.45 -9.29 7.65
N ASN A 85 0.34 -9.36 8.73
CA ASN A 85 1.72 -9.87 8.71
C ASN A 85 2.61 -9.26 7.60
N ASN A 86 2.58 -7.94 7.43
CA ASN A 86 3.37 -7.23 6.41
C ASN A 86 3.19 -7.78 4.98
N MET A 87 1.93 -8.05 4.61
CA MET A 87 1.54 -8.56 3.30
C MET A 87 2.22 -7.80 2.14
N CYS A 88 2.73 -8.56 1.17
CA CYS A 88 3.48 -8.09 0.00
C CYS A 88 4.72 -7.24 0.33
N GLY A 89 5.20 -7.30 1.58
CA GLY A 89 6.40 -6.58 2.01
C GLY A 89 6.26 -5.07 2.10
N ILE A 90 5.02 -4.52 2.14
CA ILE A 90 4.75 -3.07 2.06
C ILE A 90 5.51 -2.21 3.08
N SER A 91 5.97 -2.78 4.20
CA SER A 91 6.76 -2.09 5.22
C SER A 91 8.26 -2.43 5.22
N ASN A 92 8.77 -3.15 4.21
CA ASN A 92 10.18 -3.57 4.12
C ASN A 92 11.10 -2.45 3.63
N ASP A 93 10.67 -1.72 2.61
CA ASP A 93 11.39 -0.57 2.06
C ASP A 93 10.42 0.62 1.99
N VAL A 94 10.66 1.60 2.86
CA VAL A 94 9.77 2.75 3.07
C VAL A 94 10.63 4.00 3.16
N ASN A 95 10.32 4.98 2.31
CA ASN A 95 11.03 6.25 2.22
C ASN A 95 10.05 7.41 2.33
N VAL A 96 10.45 8.42 3.09
CA VAL A 96 9.65 9.63 3.31
C VAL A 96 10.56 10.83 3.07
N PRO A 97 10.24 11.71 2.10
CA PRO A 97 11.01 12.92 1.91
C PRO A 97 10.83 13.83 3.13
N TYR A 98 11.95 14.31 3.67
CA TYR A 98 11.97 15.31 4.73
C TYR A 98 12.49 16.62 4.15
N ILE A 99 11.64 17.64 4.13
CA ILE A 99 11.98 18.99 3.70
C ILE A 99 12.03 19.87 4.94
N LYS A 100 13.13 20.60 5.14
CA LYS A 100 13.33 21.55 6.24
C LYS A 100 12.77 22.92 5.89
#